data_AF-A0A496WFX0-F1
#
_entry.id   AF-A0A496WFX0-F1
#
_cell.length_a   1.000
_cell.length_b   1.000
_cell.length_c   1.000
_cell.angle_alpha   90.00
_cell.angle_beta   90.00
_cell.angle_gamma   90.00
#
_symmetry.space_group_name_H-M   'P 1'
#
loop_
_entity.id
_entity.type
_entity.pdbx_description
1 polymer ?
#
loop_
_entity_poly.entity_id
_entity_poly.type
_entity_poly.pdbx_seq_one_letter_code
_entity_poly.pdbx_strand_id
1 'polypeptide(L)'
;MGSYLVVSGDNLWNIAGQDSIYGNPYQWPLIYKANSDQIKDADLIFAGQYFDIPKAMEAEAAAAIEHAKTRGAWTLGETEASDLDYLAQ
;
A
#
# COMPACT_ATOMS: atom_id res chain seq x y z
N MET A 1 -1.13 -11.68 -12.41
CA MET A 1 -1.12 -10.42 -11.64
C MET A 1 -2.54 -9.92 -11.60
N GLY A 2 -3.05 -9.53 -10.43
CA GLY A 2 -4.36 -8.90 -10.33
C GLY A 2 -4.20 -7.40 -10.55
N SER A 3 -5.17 -6.76 -11.19
CA SER A 3 -5.23 -5.30 -11.31
C SER A 3 -6.45 -4.79 -10.57
N TYR A 4 -6.31 -3.72 -9.78
CA TYR A 4 -7.40 -3.10 -9.04
C TYR A 4 -7.67 -1.69 -9.60
N LEU A 5 -8.94 -1.38 -9.84
CA LEU A 5 -9.37 -0.03 -10.21
C LEU A 5 -9.77 0.72 -8.95
N VAL A 6 -9.01 1.76 -8.60
CA VAL A 6 -9.32 2.62 -7.45
C VAL A 6 -10.63 3.34 -7.70
N VAL A 7 -11.56 3.23 -6.75
CA VAL A 7 -12.81 3.99 -6.77
C VAL A 7 -12.77 5.13 -5.75
N SER A 8 -13.69 6.08 -5.91
CA SER A 8 -13.77 7.24 -5.00
C SER A 8 -14.04 6.79 -3.57
N GLY A 9 -13.17 7.16 -2.64
CA GLY A 9 -13.25 6.79 -1.22
C GLY A 9 -12.36 5.61 -0.82
N ASP A 10 -11.67 5.00 -1.79
CA ASP A 10 -10.66 3.99 -1.49
C ASP A 10 -9.39 4.60 -0.90
N ASN A 11 -8.70 3.78 -0.12
CA ASN A 11 -7.35 4.01 0.36
C ASN A 11 -6.59 2.67 0.31
N LEU A 12 -5.27 2.71 0.32
CA LEU A 12 -4.45 1.49 0.20
C LEU A 12 -4.74 0.48 1.32
N TRP A 13 -5.06 0.97 2.53
CA TRP A 13 -5.42 0.16 3.69
C TRP A 13 -6.68 -0.69 3.43
N ASN A 14 -7.75 -0.07 2.96
CA ASN A 14 -9.01 -0.73 2.67
C ASN A 14 -8.88 -1.69 1.49
N ILE A 15 -8.14 -1.32 0.43
CA ILE A 15 -7.89 -2.19 -0.72
C ILE A 15 -7.16 -3.45 -0.28
N ALA A 16 -6.07 -3.31 0.50
CA ALA A 16 -5.35 -4.45 1.05
C ALA A 16 -6.20 -5.29 2.03
N GLY A 17 -7.11 -4.65 2.77
CA GLY A 17 -8.03 -5.30 3.70
C GLY A 17 -9.09 -6.17 3.04
N GLN A 18 -9.34 -6.03 1.73
CA GLN A 18 -10.32 -6.88 1.05
C GLN A 18 -9.85 -8.33 0.99
N ASP A 19 -10.71 -9.29 1.37
CA ASP A 19 -10.44 -10.73 1.26
C ASP A 19 -10.08 -11.18 -0.16
N SER A 20 -10.56 -10.47 -1.17
CA SER A 20 -10.26 -10.74 -2.59
C SER A 20 -8.85 -10.29 -3.02
N ILE A 21 -8.19 -9.45 -2.21
CA ILE A 21 -6.87 -8.89 -2.46
C ILE A 21 -5.85 -9.58 -1.55
N TYR A 22 -5.82 -9.22 -0.26
CA TYR A 22 -4.95 -9.85 0.74
C TYR A 22 -5.70 -10.30 2.00
N GLY A 23 -6.89 -9.77 2.26
CA GLY A 23 -7.61 -9.98 3.53
C GLY A 23 -6.88 -9.41 4.75
N ASN A 24 -5.86 -8.56 4.53
CA ASN A 24 -5.07 -7.99 5.59
C ASN A 24 -4.69 -6.55 5.24
N PRO A 25 -5.26 -5.56 5.94
CA PRO A 25 -5.01 -4.17 5.59
C PRO A 25 -3.57 -3.73 5.86
N TYR A 26 -2.84 -4.40 6.77
CA TYR A 26 -1.42 -4.13 7.02
C TYR A 26 -0.50 -4.48 5.83
N GLN A 27 -1.02 -5.12 4.79
CA GLN A 27 -0.28 -5.42 3.56
C GLN A 27 -0.38 -4.29 2.51
N TRP A 28 -1.02 -3.17 2.83
CA TRP A 28 -1.08 -2.00 1.96
C TRP A 28 0.29 -1.52 1.41
N PRO A 29 1.42 -1.64 2.15
CA PRO A 29 2.72 -1.25 1.60
C PRO A 29 3.16 -2.07 0.38
N LEU A 30 2.64 -3.29 0.20
CA LEU A 30 2.91 -4.09 -1.01
C LEU A 30 2.32 -3.45 -2.27
N ILE A 31 1.10 -2.93 -2.15
CA ILE A 31 0.43 -2.20 -3.24
C ILE A 31 1.22 -0.94 -3.54
N TYR A 32 1.64 -0.22 -2.50
CA TYR A 32 2.46 0.97 -2.64
C TYR A 32 3.78 0.68 -3.35
N LYS A 33 4.51 -0.34 -2.92
CA LYS A 33 5.80 -0.74 -3.50
C LYS A 33 5.69 -1.13 -4.96
N ALA A 34 4.67 -1.93 -5.30
CA ALA A 34 4.43 -2.37 -6.68
C ALA A 34 4.01 -1.24 -7.63
N ASN A 35 3.41 -0.17 -7.10
CA ASN A 35 2.90 0.97 -7.87
C ASN A 35 3.60 2.28 -7.50
N SER A 36 4.83 2.19 -6.97
CA SER A 36 5.61 3.35 -6.50
C SER A 36 5.99 4.31 -7.63
N ASP A 37 5.87 3.87 -8.88
CA ASP A 37 5.98 4.69 -10.09
C ASP A 37 4.75 5.59 -10.31
N GLN A 38 3.57 5.16 -9.85
CA GLN A 38 2.30 5.86 -9.99
C GLN A 38 1.86 6.59 -8.70
N ILE A 39 2.22 6.03 -7.55
CA ILE A 39 1.84 6.53 -6.23
C ILE A 39 3.03 7.28 -5.65
N LYS A 40 2.94 8.61 -5.60
CA LYS A 40 3.97 9.46 -4.99
C LYS A 40 3.86 9.51 -3.48
N ASP A 41 2.66 9.31 -2.98
CA ASP A 41 2.31 9.40 -1.56
C ASP A 41 1.21 8.37 -1.31
N ALA A 42 1.46 7.46 -0.37
CA ALA A 42 0.59 6.35 -0.03
C ALA A 42 -0.81 6.79 0.43
N ASP A 43 -0.91 8.00 0.98
CA ASP A 43 -2.17 8.56 1.48
C ASP A 43 -2.90 9.40 0.41
N LEU A 44 -2.26 9.68 -0.74
CA LEU A 44 -2.84 10.42 -1.87
C LEU A 44 -2.99 9.54 -3.11
N ILE A 45 -4.06 8.73 -3.11
CA ILE A 45 -4.51 7.99 -4.29
C ILE A 45 -5.78 8.62 -4.88
N PHE A 46 -5.97 8.46 -6.18
CA PHE A 46 -7.07 9.06 -6.93
C PHE A 46 -7.92 8.00 -7.61
N ALA A 47 -9.24 8.22 -7.63
CA ALA A 47 -10.17 7.36 -8.34
C ALA A 47 -9.84 7.31 -9.85
N GLY A 48 -9.94 6.12 -10.44
CA GLY A 48 -9.61 5.88 -11.85
C GLY A 48 -8.17 5.40 -12.07
N GLN A 49 -7.32 5.34 -11.03
CA GLN A 49 -6.01 4.71 -11.11
C GLN A 49 -6.12 3.19 -11.15
N TYR A 50 -5.26 2.56 -11.95
CA TYR A 50 -5.11 1.10 -11.97
C TYR A 50 -3.87 0.73 -11.17
N PHE A 51 -4.06 -0.05 -10.11
CA PHE A 51 -2.96 -0.58 -9.30
C PHE A 51 -2.73 -2.05 -9.56
N ASP A 52 -1.47 -2.40 -9.75
CA ASP A 52 -1.01 -3.77 -9.77
C ASP A 52 -1.03 -4.34 -8.35
N ILE A 53 -1.69 -5.49 -8.21
CA ILE A 53 -1.77 -6.24 -6.96
C ILE A 53 -0.81 -7.42 -7.09
N PRO A 54 0.43 -7.30 -6.56
CA PRO A 54 1.36 -8.42 -6.53
C PRO A 54 0.83 -9.50 -5.59
N LYS A 55 1.20 -10.76 -5.83
CA LYS A 55 0.95 -11.82 -4.85
C LYS A 55 1.88 -11.59 -3.66
N ALA A 56 1.33 -11.49 -2.46
CA ALA A 56 2.13 -11.40 -1.26
C ALA A 56 2.84 -12.74 -1.00
N MET A 57 4.17 -12.79 -1.20
CA MET A 57 4.98 -13.87 -0.64
C MET A 57 5.08 -13.69 0.87
N GLU A 58 5.18 -14.77 1.66
CA GLU A 58 5.17 -14.69 3.12
C GLU A 58 6.22 -13.72 3.68
N ALA A 59 7.41 -13.69 3.09
CA ALA A 59 8.47 -12.76 3.48
C ALA A 59 8.11 -11.29 3.22
N GLU A 60 7.52 -10.98 2.06
CA GLU A 60 7.10 -9.63 1.69
C GLU A 60 5.89 -9.19 2.52
N ALA A 61 4.94 -10.09 2.76
CA ALA A 61 3.81 -9.86 3.62
C ALA A 61 4.27 -9.51 5.04
N ALA A 62 5.22 -10.26 5.60
CA ALA A 62 5.77 -9.99 6.92
C ALA A 62 6.46 -8.61 6.96
N ALA A 63 7.30 -8.29 5.96
CA ALA A 63 7.97 -6.99 5.88
C ALA A 63 6.97 -5.82 5.78
N ALA A 64 5.93 -5.97 4.95
CA ALA A 64 4.87 -4.98 4.80
C ALA A 64 4.07 -4.80 6.10
N ILE A 65 3.74 -5.89 6.78
CA ILE A 65 3.01 -5.85 8.06
C ILE A 65 3.86 -5.16 9.13
N GLU A 66 5.14 -5.48 9.22
CA GLU A 66 6.05 -4.84 10.17
C GLU A 66 6.23 -3.35 9.86
N HIS A 67 6.37 -2.98 8.58
CA HIS A 67 6.41 -1.58 8.15
C HIS A 67 5.14 -0.83 8.55
N ALA A 68 3.96 -1.38 8.22
CA ALA A 68 2.67 -0.76 8.53
C ALA A 68 2.44 -0.59 10.04
N LYS A 69 2.97 -1.49 10.89
CA LYS A 69 2.91 -1.36 12.36
C LYS A 69 3.92 -0.37 12.91
N THR A 70 5.09 -0.23 12.27
CA THR A 70 6.20 0.59 12.74
C THR A 70 6.21 2.00 12.15
N ARG A 71 5.38 2.28 11.12
CA ARG A 71 5.28 3.61 10.45
C ARG A 71 4.97 4.77 11.40
N GLY A 72 4.36 4.48 12.56
CA GLY A 72 3.87 5.51 13.49
C GLY A 72 2.40 5.86 13.25
N ALA A 73 1.87 6.83 14.01
CA ALA A 73 0.50 7.31 13.82
C ALA A 73 0.40 8.11 12.51
N TRP A 74 -0.69 7.93 11.76
CA TRP A 74 -0.97 8.73 10.55
C TRP A 74 -0.86 10.23 10.83
N THR A 75 0.13 10.89 10.23
CA THR A 75 0.33 12.34 10.26
C THR A 75 0.01 12.93 8.89
N LEU A 76 -1.03 13.77 8.82
CA LEU A 76 -1.49 14.36 7.56
C LEU A 76 -0.54 15.50 7.13
N GLY A 77 0.24 15.33 6.06
CA GLY A 77 0.87 16.45 5.34
C GLY A 77 2.35 16.33 4.96
N GLU A 78 3.06 15.27 5.34
CA GLU A 78 4.44 15.01 4.93
C GLU A 78 4.52 13.59 4.35
N THR A 79 5.12 13.41 3.17
CA THR A 79 5.45 12.06 2.69
C THR A 79 6.42 11.45 3.69
N GLU A 80 5.94 10.49 4.48
CA GLU A 80 6.67 9.93 5.60
C GLU A 80 8.02 9.37 5.13
N ALA A 81 9.13 9.82 5.71
CA ALA A 81 10.46 9.36 5.31
C ALA A 81 10.62 7.83 5.44
N SER A 82 9.87 7.22 6.36
CA SER A 82 9.78 5.77 6.53
C SER A 82 9.22 5.05 5.30
N ASP A 83 8.23 5.64 4.61
CA ASP A 83 7.66 5.07 3.39
C ASP A 83 8.66 5.08 2.24
N LEU A 84 9.54 6.10 2.17
CA LEU A 84 10.65 6.14 1.22
C LEU A 84 11.74 5.10 1.54
N ASP A 85 12.07 4.92 2.83
CA ASP A 85 13.02 3.88 3.26
C ASP A 85 12.52 2.47 2.92
N TYR A 86 11.21 2.21 3.06
CA TYR A 86 10.62 0.92 2.68
C TYR A 86 10.69 0.64 1.17
N LEU A 87 10.55 1.69 0.35
CA LEU A 87 10.74 1.58 -1.10
C LEU A 87 12.21 1.33 -1.48
N ALA A 88 13.16 1.77 -0.64
CA ALA A 88 14.60 1.62 -0.90
C ALA A 88 15.17 0.25 -0.51
N GLN A 89 14.40 -0.60 0.19
CA GLN A 89 14.76 -1.99 0.55
C GLN A 89 14.50 -2.97 -0.59
#